data_AF-A0A6V7UJB6-F1
#
_entry.id   AF-A0A6V7UJB6-F1
#
_cell.length_a   1.000
_cell.length_b   1.000
_cell.length_c   1.000
_cell.angle_alpha   90.00
_cell.angle_beta   90.00
_cell.angle_gamma   90.00
#
_symmetry.space_group_name_H-M   'P 1'
#
loop_
_entity.id
_entity.type
_entity.pdbx_description
1 polymer ?
#
loop_
_entity_poly.entity_id
_entity_poly.type
_entity_poly.pdbx_seq_one_letter_code
_entity_poly.pdbx_strand_id
1 'polypeptide(L)'
;MTIGCWTISNLSSLINLFVSLILYYFNKDYLFISIFTICLTIQLNPYYLLLLAPLILHFNQRKFSLIFIFGLSSIVFFCLNLYLEENWKDMFRNTFGFFLTVPDLTPNVGIFWYFFTQVFDHYRSLFLCVFQLNTILYVVPLTVLLRNNLNLLFSILLIVVALFSPYPSYAETALYLPVLAAFIDLHKYLRQSLVTGCTILATFILSPIMWSMWVHIGSGNANFFFAIVWVFAIAQIFIAADLISSFLRVELVEENGGEEEIEKRFEGIKLLNICPFTISL
;
A
#
# COMPACT_ATOMS: atom_id res chain seq x y z
N MET A 1 12.03 -7.71 -28.59
CA MET A 1 12.13 -7.97 -27.14
C MET A 1 10.84 -7.50 -26.51
N THR A 2 10.02 -8.43 -26.02
CA THR A 2 8.62 -8.18 -25.65
C THR A 2 8.53 -7.45 -24.31
N ILE A 3 7.45 -6.69 -24.13
CA ILE A 3 7.08 -5.95 -22.90
C ILE A 3 7.21 -6.84 -21.64
N GLY A 4 6.99 -8.15 -21.77
CA GLY A 4 7.18 -9.14 -20.70
C GLY A 4 8.61 -9.24 -20.14
N CYS A 5 9.66 -9.07 -20.96
CA CYS A 5 11.05 -9.12 -20.48
C CYS A 5 11.41 -7.88 -19.65
N TRP A 6 10.88 -6.71 -19.99
CA TRP A 6 11.04 -5.49 -19.17
C TRP A 6 10.29 -5.60 -17.85
N THR A 7 9.07 -6.18 -17.86
CA THR A 7 8.34 -6.40 -16.61
C THR A 7 9.05 -7.37 -15.67
N ILE A 8 9.68 -8.45 -16.16
CA ILE A 8 10.43 -9.41 -15.32
C ILE A 8 11.72 -8.80 -14.75
N SER A 9 12.29 -7.79 -15.41
CA SER A 9 13.56 -7.16 -15.03
C SER A 9 13.40 -5.95 -14.10
N ASN A 10 12.17 -5.51 -13.84
CA ASN A 10 11.89 -4.38 -12.98
C ASN A 10 11.82 -4.82 -11.51
N LEU A 11 12.56 -4.12 -10.64
CA LEU A 11 12.57 -4.36 -9.19
C LEU A 11 11.14 -4.42 -8.59
N SER A 12 10.22 -3.59 -9.08
CA SER A 12 8.85 -3.55 -8.60
C SER A 12 8.03 -4.80 -8.89
N SER A 13 8.28 -5.50 -9.99
CA SER A 13 7.59 -6.76 -10.28
C SER A 13 8.12 -7.92 -9.43
N LEU A 14 9.42 -7.92 -9.12
CA LEU A 14 10.03 -8.88 -8.20
C LEU A 14 9.48 -8.69 -6.79
N ILE A 15 9.37 -7.44 -6.33
CA ILE A 15 8.71 -7.11 -5.06
C ILE A 15 7.26 -7.64 -5.04
N ASN A 16 6.49 -7.41 -6.11
CA ASN A 16 5.13 -7.94 -6.21
C ASN A 16 5.06 -9.47 -6.18
N LEU A 17 6.02 -10.15 -6.81
CA LEU A 17 6.13 -11.60 -6.74
C LEU A 17 6.37 -12.04 -5.29
N PHE A 18 7.28 -11.41 -4.56
CA PHE A 18 7.50 -11.74 -3.15
C PHE A 18 6.28 -11.45 -2.28
N VAL A 19 5.61 -10.31 -2.46
CA VAL A 19 4.38 -9.95 -1.74
C VAL A 19 3.24 -10.94 -2.02
N SER A 20 3.08 -11.39 -3.27
CA SER A 20 2.08 -12.41 -3.60
C SER A 20 2.42 -13.78 -3.01
N LEU A 21 3.71 -14.16 -2.97
CA LEU A 21 4.16 -15.36 -2.25
C LEU A 21 3.88 -15.25 -0.75
N ILE A 22 4.10 -14.09 -0.14
CA ILE A 22 3.77 -13.84 1.27
C ILE A 22 2.28 -14.09 1.49
N LEU A 23 1.40 -13.50 0.68
CA LEU A 23 -0.06 -13.74 0.75
C LEU A 23 -0.44 -15.21 0.58
N TYR A 24 0.22 -15.93 -0.34
CA TYR A 24 -0.04 -17.34 -0.56
C TYR A 24 0.36 -18.19 0.66
N TYR A 25 1.58 -18.00 1.17
CA TYR A 25 2.08 -18.75 2.33
C TYR A 25 1.39 -18.34 3.64
N PHE A 26 0.92 -17.10 3.73
CA PHE A 26 0.07 -16.59 4.81
C PHE A 26 -1.21 -17.43 4.93
N ASN A 27 -1.93 -17.60 3.81
CA ASN A 27 -3.17 -18.39 3.77
C ASN A 27 -2.95 -19.90 3.92
N LYS A 28 -1.72 -20.40 3.74
CA LYS A 28 -1.34 -21.82 3.89
C LYS A 28 -0.67 -22.14 5.23
N ASP A 29 -0.58 -21.18 6.15
CA ASP A 29 0.02 -21.33 7.49
C ASP A 29 1.51 -21.72 7.53
N TYR A 30 2.25 -21.47 6.44
CA TYR A 30 3.69 -21.74 6.39
C TYR A 30 4.51 -20.58 6.98
N LEU A 31 4.76 -20.65 8.29
CA LEU A 31 5.45 -19.61 9.06
C LEU A 31 6.88 -19.32 8.56
N PHE A 32 7.70 -20.34 8.32
CA PHE A 32 9.11 -20.12 7.96
C PHE A 32 9.26 -19.41 6.61
N ILE A 33 8.54 -19.88 5.60
CA ILE A 33 8.64 -19.34 4.24
C ILE A 33 8.06 -17.92 4.19
N SER A 34 6.92 -17.67 4.84
CA SER A 34 6.31 -16.33 4.89
C SER A 34 7.23 -15.29 5.55
N ILE A 35 7.90 -15.64 6.66
CA ILE A 35 8.84 -14.72 7.32
C ILE A 35 10.08 -14.49 6.46
N PHE A 36 10.63 -15.55 5.87
CA PHE A 36 11.81 -15.44 5.03
C PHE A 36 11.54 -14.55 3.80
N THR A 37 10.41 -14.72 3.13
CA THR A 37 10.01 -13.87 1.99
C THR A 37 9.70 -12.44 2.41
N ILE A 38 9.10 -12.19 3.59
CA ILE A 38 8.96 -10.82 4.14
C ILE A 38 10.32 -10.18 4.39
N CYS A 39 11.27 -10.89 5.01
CA CYS A 39 12.59 -10.33 5.29
C CYS A 39 13.31 -9.93 3.99
N LEU A 40 13.23 -10.77 2.97
CA LEU A 40 13.75 -10.45 1.64
C LEU A 40 13.06 -9.21 1.06
N THR A 41 11.74 -9.12 1.17
CA THR A 41 10.98 -7.95 0.66
C THR A 41 11.36 -6.66 1.39
N ILE A 42 11.59 -6.71 2.71
CA ILE A 42 12.02 -5.57 3.53
C ILE A 42 13.39 -5.04 3.08
N GLN A 43 14.29 -5.92 2.64
CA GLN A 43 15.59 -5.49 2.10
C GLN A 43 15.45 -4.68 0.81
N LEU A 44 14.47 -5.03 -0.03
CA LEU A 44 14.23 -4.35 -1.31
C LEU A 44 13.45 -3.05 -1.11
N ASN A 45 12.48 -3.05 -0.21
CA ASN A 45 11.73 -1.87 0.17
C ASN A 45 11.31 -1.96 1.66
N PRO A 46 11.81 -1.07 2.53
CA PRO A 46 11.60 -1.17 3.97
C PRO A 46 10.15 -0.92 4.41
N TYR A 47 9.31 -0.30 3.56
CA TYR A 47 7.90 -0.03 3.88
C TYR A 47 7.08 -1.31 4.03
N TYR A 48 7.50 -2.42 3.43
CA TYR A 48 6.83 -3.72 3.62
C TYR A 48 6.99 -4.29 5.04
N LEU A 49 7.77 -3.65 5.93
CA LEU A 49 7.79 -3.95 7.37
C LEU A 49 6.38 -3.87 7.99
N LEU A 50 5.50 -3.03 7.44
CA LEU A 50 4.12 -2.89 7.89
C LEU A 50 3.35 -4.23 7.82
N LEU A 51 3.67 -5.09 6.85
CA LEU A 51 3.04 -6.41 6.67
C LEU A 51 3.42 -7.43 7.76
N LEU A 52 4.38 -7.09 8.63
CA LEU A 52 4.73 -7.92 9.78
C LEU A 52 3.59 -7.92 10.83
N ALA A 53 2.81 -6.83 10.91
CA ALA A 53 1.68 -6.71 11.84
C ALA A 53 0.60 -7.82 11.66
N PRO A 54 0.04 -8.06 10.46
CA PRO A 54 -0.91 -9.16 10.25
C PRO A 54 -0.28 -10.53 10.47
N LEU A 55 1.01 -10.73 10.18
CA LEU A 55 1.70 -12.00 10.49
C LEU A 55 1.78 -12.30 11.98
N ILE A 56 2.12 -11.30 12.80
CA ILE A 56 2.19 -11.47 14.26
C ILE A 56 0.83 -11.87 14.82
N LEU A 57 -0.25 -11.25 14.33
CA LEU A 57 -1.60 -11.58 14.75
C LEU A 57 -2.00 -13.00 14.31
N HIS A 58 -1.71 -13.36 13.07
CA HIS A 58 -2.03 -14.69 12.52
C HIS A 58 -1.33 -15.81 13.30
N PHE A 59 -0.02 -15.65 13.54
CA PHE A 59 0.77 -16.63 14.26
C PHE A 59 0.89 -16.33 15.76
N ASN A 60 -0.18 -15.84 16.39
CA ASN A 60 -0.19 -15.44 17.80
C ASN A 60 0.31 -16.55 18.75
N GLN A 61 -0.03 -17.81 18.48
CA GLN A 61 0.42 -18.96 19.28
C GLN A 61 1.93 -19.25 19.13
N ARG A 62 2.54 -18.85 18.00
CA ARG A 62 3.95 -19.10 17.66
C ARG A 62 4.78 -17.82 17.60
N LYS A 63 4.38 -16.78 18.35
CA LYS A 63 5.05 -15.46 18.38
C LYS A 63 6.55 -15.54 18.64
N PHE A 64 6.98 -16.35 19.61
CA PHE A 64 8.41 -16.51 19.90
C PHE A 64 9.18 -17.12 18.74
N SER A 65 8.62 -18.15 18.10
CA SER A 65 9.22 -18.76 16.90
C SER A 65 9.26 -17.76 15.74
N LEU A 66 8.22 -16.95 15.57
CA LEU A 66 8.17 -15.89 14.55
C LEU A 66 9.28 -14.86 14.78
N ILE A 67 9.39 -14.31 15.99
CA ILE A 67 10.42 -13.32 16.34
C ILE A 67 11.81 -13.92 16.18
N PHE A 68 12.01 -15.16 16.62
CA PHE A 68 13.28 -15.85 16.49
C PHE A 68 13.68 -16.08 15.03
N ILE A 69 12.76 -16.58 14.19
CA ILE A 69 13.02 -16.81 12.76
C ILE A 69 13.25 -15.48 12.06
N PHE A 70 12.44 -14.45 12.35
CA PHE A 70 12.60 -13.11 11.79
C PHE A 70 13.96 -12.49 12.16
N GLY A 71 14.38 -12.64 13.42
CA GLY A 71 15.70 -12.19 13.89
C GLY A 71 16.82 -12.93 13.17
N LEU A 72 16.73 -14.27 13.08
CA LEU A 72 17.72 -15.09 12.39
C LEU A 72 17.83 -14.75 10.90
N SER A 73 16.70 -14.66 10.19
CA SER A 73 16.68 -14.32 8.76
C SER A 73 17.20 -12.90 8.53
N SER A 74 16.82 -11.94 9.39
CA SER A 74 17.33 -10.58 9.32
C SER A 74 18.85 -10.54 9.51
N ILE A 75 19.40 -11.31 10.46
CA ILE A 75 20.86 -11.40 10.67
C ILE A 75 21.54 -12.02 9.45
N VAL A 76 21.00 -13.09 8.87
CA VAL A 76 21.55 -13.72 7.66
C VAL A 76 21.61 -12.70 6.51
N PHE A 77 20.51 -12.01 6.26
CA PHE A 77 20.40 -10.98 5.25
C PHE A 77 21.30 -9.78 5.50
N PHE A 78 21.46 -9.41 6.77
CA PHE A 78 22.38 -8.40 7.22
C PHE A 78 23.84 -8.79 6.88
N CYS A 79 24.26 -10.01 7.24
CA CYS A 79 25.59 -10.53 6.92
C CYS A 79 25.84 -10.64 5.41
N LEU A 80 24.82 -11.04 4.64
CA LEU A 80 24.90 -11.07 3.17
C LEU A 80 25.13 -9.67 2.61
N ASN A 81 24.43 -8.65 3.10
CA ASN A 81 24.61 -7.28 2.65
C ASN A 81 25.99 -6.72 3.01
N LEU A 82 26.56 -7.04 4.18
CA LEU A 82 27.95 -6.70 4.50
C LEU A 82 28.98 -7.39 3.62
N TYR A 83 28.68 -8.62 3.21
CA TYR A 83 29.57 -9.34 2.31
C TYR A 83 29.60 -8.67 0.92
N LEU A 84 28.48 -8.07 0.50
CA LEU A 84 28.38 -7.32 -0.75
C LEU A 84 28.94 -5.90 -0.64
N GLU A 85 28.65 -5.20 0.46
CA GLU A 85 29.16 -3.87 0.77
C GLU A 85 30.11 -3.94 1.97
N GLU A 86 31.42 -3.81 1.70
CA GLU A 86 32.50 -3.96 2.70
C GLU A 86 32.37 -3.04 3.93
N ASN A 87 31.56 -1.96 3.83
CA ASN A 87 31.30 -1.00 4.90
C ASN A 87 29.85 -1.04 5.40
N TRP A 88 29.66 -1.30 6.70
CA TRP A 88 28.33 -1.31 7.34
C TRP A 88 27.56 0.02 7.19
N LYS A 89 28.26 1.17 7.27
CA LYS A 89 27.62 2.49 7.19
C LYS A 89 27.05 2.76 5.80
N ASP A 90 27.82 2.42 4.78
CA ASP A 90 27.41 2.60 3.39
C ASP A 90 26.24 1.66 3.07
N MET A 91 26.31 0.41 3.56
CA MET A 91 25.24 -0.58 3.44
C MET A 91 23.93 -0.06 4.04
N PHE A 92 23.97 0.41 5.28
CA PHE A 92 22.77 0.95 5.93
C PHE A 92 22.23 2.19 5.20
N ARG A 93 23.13 3.08 4.75
CA ARG A 93 22.76 4.28 4.01
C ARG A 93 22.12 3.95 2.67
N ASN A 94 22.63 2.96 1.94
CA ASN A 94 22.13 2.58 0.63
C ASN A 94 20.83 1.77 0.73
N THR A 95 20.71 0.86 1.70
CA THR A 95 19.51 0.02 1.84
C THR A 95 18.35 0.75 2.54
N PHE A 96 18.59 1.39 3.68
CA PHE A 96 17.53 2.02 4.48
C PHE A 96 17.58 3.54 4.41
N GLY A 97 18.78 4.11 4.45
CA GLY A 97 18.98 5.56 4.42
C GLY A 97 18.42 6.21 3.14
N PHE A 98 18.51 5.55 2.00
CA PHE A 98 17.99 6.05 0.72
C PHE A 98 16.47 6.28 0.77
N PHE A 99 15.72 5.35 1.35
CA PHE A 99 14.27 5.47 1.52
C PHE A 99 13.90 6.49 2.60
N LEU A 100 14.68 6.59 3.68
CA LEU A 100 14.38 7.52 4.78
C LEU A 100 14.70 8.99 4.42
N THR A 101 15.79 9.21 3.70
CA THR A 101 16.28 10.56 3.33
C THR A 101 15.71 11.07 2.01
N VAL A 102 15.15 10.18 1.19
CA VAL A 102 14.55 10.46 -0.13
C VAL A 102 15.41 11.45 -0.93
N PRO A 103 16.67 11.11 -1.23
CA PRO A 103 17.59 12.05 -1.86
C PRO A 103 17.23 12.30 -3.33
N ASP A 104 16.66 11.29 -3.99
CA ASP A 104 16.21 11.38 -5.37
C ASP A 104 14.76 11.89 -5.42
N LEU A 105 14.55 12.94 -6.23
CA LEU A 105 13.24 13.56 -6.46
C LEU A 105 12.85 13.43 -7.94
N THR A 106 13.39 12.42 -8.62
CA THR A 106 12.95 12.07 -9.96
C THR A 106 11.44 11.84 -9.98
N PRO A 107 10.75 12.29 -11.05
CA PRO A 107 9.31 12.20 -11.10
C PRO A 107 8.83 10.75 -11.08
N ASN A 108 7.90 10.44 -10.17
CA ASN A 108 7.36 9.10 -9.99
C ASN A 108 5.85 9.14 -9.66
N VAL A 109 5.25 7.99 -9.37
CA VAL A 109 3.80 7.86 -9.08
C VAL A 109 3.47 8.16 -7.61
N GLY A 110 4.45 8.64 -6.84
CA GLY A 110 4.33 8.95 -5.42
C GLY A 110 4.08 10.43 -5.15
N ILE A 111 3.70 10.70 -3.90
CA ILE A 111 3.42 12.07 -3.43
C ILE A 111 4.73 12.81 -3.08
N PHE A 112 5.79 12.07 -2.77
CA PHE A 112 7.03 12.60 -2.19
C PHE A 112 7.77 13.54 -3.14
N TRP A 113 8.05 13.10 -4.38
CA TRP A 113 8.99 13.79 -5.28
C TRP A 113 8.62 15.27 -5.46
N TYR A 114 7.39 15.59 -5.84
CA TYR A 114 6.97 16.96 -6.15
C TYR A 114 6.64 17.78 -4.89
N PHE A 115 6.29 17.13 -3.78
CA PHE A 115 6.16 17.85 -2.51
C PHE A 115 7.54 18.35 -2.04
N PHE A 116 8.54 17.46 -2.03
CA PHE A 116 9.89 17.80 -1.57
C PHE A 116 10.68 18.67 -2.56
N THR A 117 10.29 18.78 -3.83
CA THR A 117 10.86 19.79 -4.74
C THR A 117 10.39 21.21 -4.42
N GLN A 118 9.22 21.37 -3.79
CA GLN A 118 8.66 22.69 -3.44
C GLN A 118 9.04 23.14 -2.03
N VAL A 119 9.36 22.21 -1.13
CA VAL A 119 9.73 22.51 0.24
C VAL A 119 11.14 23.10 0.29
N PHE A 120 11.30 24.17 1.06
CA PHE A 120 12.62 24.75 1.32
C PHE A 120 13.54 23.76 2.05
N ASP A 121 14.80 23.69 1.63
CA ASP A 121 15.80 22.75 2.19
C ASP A 121 15.91 22.84 3.71
N HIS A 122 15.79 24.04 4.29
CA HIS A 122 15.86 24.26 5.74
C HIS A 122 14.82 23.45 6.51
N TYR A 123 13.61 23.25 5.94
CA TYR A 123 12.51 22.53 6.59
C TYR A 123 12.37 21.07 6.12
N ARG A 124 13.18 20.64 5.15
CA ARG A 124 13.08 19.30 4.54
C ARG A 124 13.13 18.17 5.56
N SER A 125 14.02 18.26 6.55
CA SER A 125 14.18 17.23 7.59
C SER A 125 12.92 17.07 8.46
N LEU A 126 12.25 18.18 8.79
CA LEU A 126 10.99 18.17 9.54
C LEU A 126 9.91 17.46 8.75
N PHE A 127 9.72 17.83 7.47
CA PHE A 127 8.71 17.21 6.63
C PHE A 127 9.00 15.73 6.34
N LEU A 128 10.27 15.35 6.14
CA LEU A 128 10.65 13.94 6.03
C LEU A 128 10.22 13.17 7.28
N CYS A 129 10.52 13.68 8.48
CA CYS A 129 10.10 13.05 9.73
C CYS A 129 8.57 12.85 9.78
N VAL A 130 7.79 13.89 9.46
CA VAL A 130 6.32 13.83 9.45
C VAL A 130 5.81 12.78 8.47
N PHE A 131 6.31 12.74 7.23
CA PHE A 131 5.88 11.77 6.23
C PHE A 131 6.24 10.34 6.65
N GLN A 132 7.43 10.11 7.20
CA GLN A 132 7.85 8.79 7.67
C GLN A 132 7.00 8.31 8.86
N LEU A 133 6.72 9.20 9.82
CA LEU A 133 5.86 8.88 10.96
C LEU A 133 4.41 8.60 10.54
N ASN A 134 3.90 9.33 9.53
CA ASN A 134 2.54 9.14 9.04
C ASN A 134 2.30 7.70 8.57
N THR A 135 3.26 7.12 7.86
CA THR A 135 3.22 5.72 7.42
C THR A 135 3.01 4.73 8.58
N ILE A 136 3.72 4.92 9.69
CA ILE A 136 3.70 3.99 10.83
C ILE A 136 2.45 4.21 11.69
N LEU A 137 1.96 5.45 11.76
CA LEU A 137 0.83 5.82 12.60
C LEU A 137 -0.44 5.03 12.29
N TYR A 138 -0.68 4.69 11.02
CA TYR A 138 -1.88 3.93 10.62
C TYR A 138 -1.85 2.46 11.04
N VAL A 139 -0.68 1.87 11.31
CA VAL A 139 -0.55 0.42 11.60
C VAL A 139 -1.31 0.04 12.86
N VAL A 140 -1.10 0.78 13.94
CA VAL A 140 -1.66 0.46 15.27
C VAL A 140 -3.20 0.45 15.24
N PRO A 141 -3.88 1.54 14.82
CA PRO A 141 -5.35 1.55 14.80
C PRO A 141 -5.92 0.51 13.83
N LEU A 142 -5.33 0.32 12.64
CA LEU A 142 -5.80 -0.67 11.68
C LEU A 142 -5.66 -2.10 12.20
N THR A 143 -4.55 -2.40 12.88
CA THR A 143 -4.29 -3.73 13.46
C THR A 143 -5.29 -4.07 14.57
N VAL A 144 -5.66 -3.08 15.39
CA VAL A 144 -6.68 -3.27 16.43
C VAL A 144 -8.06 -3.45 15.82
N LEU A 145 -8.40 -2.62 14.83
CA LEU A 145 -9.71 -2.60 14.18
C LEU A 145 -10.00 -3.88 13.39
N LEU A 146 -9.01 -4.38 12.64
CA LEU A 146 -9.18 -5.47 11.68
C LEU A 146 -8.62 -6.80 12.19
N ARG A 147 -8.44 -6.96 13.50
CA ARG A 147 -7.89 -8.17 14.11
C ARG A 147 -8.67 -9.44 13.78
N ASN A 148 -9.97 -9.30 13.50
CA ASN A 148 -10.87 -10.39 13.17
C ASN A 148 -10.71 -10.86 11.71
N ASN A 149 -10.27 -9.98 10.80
CA ASN A 149 -10.10 -10.25 9.37
C ASN A 149 -8.69 -9.87 8.89
N LEU A 150 -7.75 -10.78 9.11
CA LEU A 150 -6.33 -10.54 8.84
C LEU A 150 -5.99 -10.38 7.34
N ASN A 151 -6.74 -11.04 6.45
CA ASN A 151 -6.60 -10.87 5.00
C ASN A 151 -6.98 -9.45 4.55
N LEU A 152 -8.01 -8.87 5.18
CA LEU A 152 -8.42 -7.49 4.91
C LEU A 152 -7.39 -6.51 5.46
N LEU A 153 -6.86 -6.76 6.67
CA LEU A 153 -5.76 -5.99 7.25
C LEU A 153 -4.53 -5.98 6.33
N PHE A 154 -4.12 -7.15 5.83
CA PHE A 154 -2.99 -7.25 4.90
C PHE A 154 -3.23 -6.41 3.64
N SER A 155 -4.42 -6.51 3.04
CA SER A 155 -4.76 -5.79 1.81
C SER A 155 -4.78 -4.27 2.01
N ILE A 156 -5.29 -3.79 3.14
CA ILE A 156 -5.29 -2.36 3.47
C ILE A 156 -3.87 -1.86 3.73
N LEU A 157 -3.04 -2.64 4.43
CA LEU A 157 -1.64 -2.27 4.65
C LEU A 157 -0.84 -2.22 3.34
N LEU A 158 -1.16 -3.03 2.33
CA LEU A 158 -0.60 -2.88 0.99
C LEU A 158 -0.97 -1.55 0.33
N ILE A 159 -2.22 -1.10 0.50
CA ILE A 159 -2.66 0.21 0.01
C ILE A 159 -1.90 1.32 0.75
N VAL A 160 -1.70 1.20 2.06
CA VAL A 160 -0.91 2.14 2.86
C VAL A 160 0.55 2.19 2.39
N VAL A 161 1.17 1.03 2.09
CA VAL A 161 2.52 0.98 1.48
C VAL A 161 2.54 1.73 0.15
N ALA A 162 1.60 1.45 -0.75
CA ALA A 162 1.54 2.08 -2.07
C ALA A 162 1.35 3.61 -2.01
N LEU A 163 0.60 4.09 -1.01
CA LEU A 163 0.33 5.51 -0.80
C LEU A 163 1.53 6.28 -0.23
N PHE A 164 2.21 5.69 0.76
CA PHE A 164 3.22 6.39 1.56
C PHE A 164 4.66 5.94 1.32
N SER A 165 4.89 5.01 0.38
CA SER A 165 6.22 4.74 -0.17
C SER A 165 6.72 5.95 -0.96
N PRO A 166 8.02 6.31 -0.88
CA PRO A 166 8.59 7.48 -1.57
C PRO A 166 8.79 7.25 -3.06
N TYR A 167 8.95 5.99 -3.47
CA TYR A 167 9.18 5.58 -4.86
C TYR A 167 8.17 4.50 -5.30
N PRO A 168 6.85 4.76 -5.19
CA PRO A 168 5.86 3.79 -5.59
C PRO A 168 5.79 3.73 -7.12
N SER A 169 5.33 2.58 -7.61
CA SER A 169 5.10 2.36 -9.04
C SER A 169 3.70 1.82 -9.27
N TYR A 170 3.19 1.96 -10.49
CA TYR A 170 1.90 1.36 -10.87
C TYR A 170 1.85 -0.15 -10.63
N ALA A 171 3.00 -0.83 -10.57
CA ALA A 171 3.05 -2.25 -10.26
C ALA A 171 2.47 -2.55 -8.86
N GLU A 172 2.74 -1.74 -7.84
CA GLU A 172 2.22 -1.97 -6.48
C GLU A 172 0.68 -1.97 -6.48
N THR A 173 0.08 -1.11 -7.32
CA THR A 173 -1.39 -1.06 -7.48
C THR A 173 -1.98 -2.24 -8.23
N ALA A 174 -1.21 -2.82 -9.15
CA ALA A 174 -1.60 -4.04 -9.85
C ALA A 174 -1.66 -5.27 -8.94
N LEU A 175 -1.01 -5.22 -7.76
CA LEU A 175 -1.06 -6.33 -6.80
C LEU A 175 -2.29 -6.27 -5.91
N TYR A 176 -2.60 -5.13 -5.28
CA TYR A 176 -3.73 -5.09 -4.35
C TYR A 176 -5.09 -5.05 -5.07
N LEU A 177 -5.20 -4.45 -6.27
CA LEU A 177 -6.48 -4.36 -6.99
C LEU A 177 -7.15 -5.74 -7.24
N PRO A 178 -6.43 -6.78 -7.71
CA PRO A 178 -6.99 -8.13 -7.81
C PRO A 178 -7.32 -8.75 -6.44
N VAL A 179 -6.53 -8.46 -5.41
CA VAL A 179 -6.81 -8.95 -4.05
C VAL A 179 -8.12 -8.37 -3.53
N LEU A 180 -8.49 -7.14 -3.92
CA LEU A 180 -9.80 -6.56 -3.58
C LEU A 180 -10.98 -7.35 -4.15
N ALA A 181 -10.79 -8.02 -5.29
CA ALA A 181 -11.81 -8.87 -5.88
C ALA A 181 -12.12 -10.11 -5.02
N ALA A 182 -11.22 -10.50 -4.11
CA ALA A 182 -11.46 -11.61 -3.19
C ALA A 182 -12.51 -11.28 -2.12
N PHE A 183 -12.79 -10.00 -1.86
CA PHE A 183 -13.75 -9.57 -0.84
C PHE A 183 -15.15 -9.29 -1.42
N ILE A 184 -15.69 -10.24 -2.19
CA ILE A 184 -17.00 -10.11 -2.86
C ILE A 184 -18.11 -9.82 -1.84
N ASP A 185 -18.03 -10.41 -0.66
CA ASP A 185 -19.01 -10.22 0.42
C ASP A 185 -19.11 -8.75 0.88
N LEU A 186 -17.98 -8.03 0.84
CA LEU A 186 -17.93 -6.61 1.19
C LEU A 186 -18.43 -5.70 0.07
N HIS A 187 -18.48 -6.19 -1.18
CA HIS A 187 -18.85 -5.37 -2.34
C HIS A 187 -20.29 -4.87 -2.27
N LYS A 188 -21.21 -5.62 -1.63
CA LYS A 188 -22.61 -5.20 -1.41
C LYS A 188 -22.72 -3.89 -0.62
N TYR A 189 -21.76 -3.60 0.25
CA TYR A 189 -21.80 -2.46 1.17
C TYR A 189 -20.97 -1.25 0.73
N LEU A 190 -20.24 -1.37 -0.41
CA LEU A 190 -19.44 -0.28 -0.97
C LEU A 190 -20.35 0.87 -1.41
N ARG A 191 -20.02 2.11 -1.01
CA ARG A 191 -20.83 3.29 -1.33
C ARG A 191 -20.32 4.03 -2.55
N GLN A 192 -19.01 4.19 -2.68
CA GLN A 192 -18.39 5.06 -3.69
C GLN A 192 -17.67 4.25 -4.77
N SER A 193 -18.04 2.98 -4.97
CA SER A 193 -17.40 2.04 -5.90
C SER A 193 -17.36 2.57 -7.34
N LEU A 194 -18.45 3.17 -7.82
CA LEU A 194 -18.51 3.75 -9.17
C LEU A 194 -17.55 4.94 -9.30
N VAL A 195 -17.63 5.90 -8.37
CA VAL A 195 -16.79 7.11 -8.40
C VAL A 195 -15.31 6.76 -8.28
N THR A 196 -14.95 5.89 -7.33
CA THR A 196 -13.57 5.42 -7.14
C THR A 196 -13.07 4.63 -8.33
N GLY A 197 -13.87 3.70 -8.87
CA GLY A 197 -13.54 2.91 -10.05
C GLY A 197 -13.30 3.77 -11.29
N CYS A 198 -14.22 4.70 -11.59
CA CYS A 198 -14.06 5.65 -12.70
C CYS A 198 -12.82 6.55 -12.51
N THR A 199 -12.54 6.99 -11.28
CA THR A 199 -11.38 7.83 -10.99
C THR A 199 -10.07 7.06 -11.20
N ILE A 200 -10.01 5.80 -10.76
CA ILE A 200 -8.84 4.94 -11.02
C ILE A 200 -8.64 4.72 -12.53
N LEU A 201 -9.70 4.37 -13.25
CA LEU A 201 -9.61 4.19 -14.70
C LEU A 201 -9.16 5.48 -15.42
N ALA A 202 -9.73 6.62 -15.04
CA ALA A 202 -9.36 7.92 -15.59
C ALA A 202 -7.88 8.24 -15.31
N THR A 203 -7.41 8.04 -14.07
CA THR A 203 -6.02 8.32 -13.69
C THR A 203 -5.02 7.39 -14.37
N PHE A 204 -5.33 6.10 -14.55
CA PHE A 204 -4.50 5.17 -15.31
C PHE A 204 -4.34 5.56 -16.79
N ILE A 205 -5.38 6.10 -17.42
CA ILE A 205 -5.32 6.56 -18.80
C ILE A 205 -4.61 7.92 -18.89
N LEU A 206 -4.97 8.86 -18.02
CA LEU A 206 -4.53 10.25 -18.12
C LEU A 206 -3.09 10.44 -17.66
N SER A 207 -2.61 9.63 -16.70
CA SER A 207 -1.24 9.69 -16.19
C SER A 207 -0.16 9.51 -17.28
N PRO A 208 -0.12 8.42 -18.07
CA PRO A 208 0.88 8.25 -19.11
C PRO A 208 0.77 9.33 -20.20
N ILE A 209 -0.44 9.84 -20.47
CA ILE A 209 -0.65 10.94 -21.41
C ILE A 209 0.04 12.20 -20.88
N MET A 210 -0.24 12.61 -19.64
CA MET A 210 0.39 13.81 -19.06
C MET A 210 1.90 13.64 -18.88
N TRP A 211 2.36 12.45 -18.51
CA TRP A 211 3.78 12.13 -18.50
C TRP A 211 4.42 12.35 -19.87
N SER A 212 3.82 11.81 -20.93
CA SER A 212 4.34 11.94 -22.29
C SER A 212 4.32 13.39 -22.79
N MET A 213 3.26 14.14 -22.50
CA MET A 213 3.15 15.56 -22.88
C MET A 213 4.22 16.41 -22.20
N TRP A 214 4.49 16.14 -20.93
CA TRP A 214 5.50 16.87 -20.16
C TRP A 214 6.93 16.43 -20.52
N VAL A 215 7.25 15.13 -20.43
CA VAL A 215 8.63 14.63 -20.54
C VAL A 215 9.07 14.45 -21.99
N HIS A 216 8.22 13.89 -22.85
CA HIS A 216 8.62 13.56 -24.23
C HIS A 216 8.33 14.68 -25.23
N ILE A 217 7.16 15.30 -25.12
CA ILE A 217 6.71 16.33 -26.08
C ILE A 217 7.13 17.73 -25.61
N GLY A 218 7.33 17.94 -24.30
CA GLY A 218 7.74 19.23 -23.74
C GLY A 218 6.65 20.31 -23.78
N SER A 219 5.41 19.95 -24.13
CA SER A 219 4.27 20.87 -24.20
C SER A 219 3.45 20.92 -22.90
N GLY A 220 3.60 19.91 -22.04
CA GLY A 220 2.91 19.78 -20.76
C GLY A 220 3.72 20.31 -19.57
N ASN A 221 3.02 20.74 -18.52
CA ASN A 221 3.62 21.14 -17.24
C ASN A 221 3.62 19.96 -16.25
N ALA A 222 4.71 19.81 -15.48
CA ALA A 222 4.85 18.85 -14.38
C ALA A 222 3.66 18.85 -13.41
N ASN A 223 3.06 20.03 -13.18
CA ASN A 223 1.94 20.20 -12.26
C ASN A 223 0.72 19.36 -12.67
N PHE A 224 0.48 19.16 -13.97
CA PHE A 224 -0.64 18.34 -14.45
C PHE A 224 -0.43 16.87 -14.15
N PHE A 225 0.79 16.37 -14.35
CA PHE A 225 1.14 14.99 -13.99
C PHE A 225 1.00 14.79 -12.47
N PHE A 226 1.53 15.72 -11.66
CA PHE A 226 1.40 15.65 -10.21
C PHE A 226 -0.05 15.72 -9.72
N ALA A 227 -0.89 16.57 -10.32
CA ALA A 227 -2.30 16.64 -9.98
C ALA A 227 -3.01 15.28 -10.20
N ILE A 228 -2.68 14.57 -11.27
CA ILE A 228 -3.22 13.23 -11.52
C ILE A 228 -2.73 12.23 -10.48
N VAL A 229 -1.45 12.29 -10.09
CA VAL A 229 -0.90 11.44 -9.02
C VAL A 229 -1.64 11.69 -7.70
N TRP A 230 -2.00 12.93 -7.38
CA TRP A 230 -2.83 13.25 -6.20
C TRP A 230 -4.22 12.67 -6.29
N VAL A 231 -4.90 12.84 -7.44
CA VAL A 231 -6.22 12.25 -7.66
C VAL A 231 -6.17 10.72 -7.54
N PHE A 232 -5.09 10.10 -8.02
CA PHE A 232 -4.86 8.67 -7.88
C PHE A 232 -4.68 8.25 -6.42
N ALA A 233 -3.87 8.97 -5.63
CA ALA A 233 -3.71 8.71 -4.20
C ALA A 233 -5.04 8.87 -3.43
N ILE A 234 -5.81 9.91 -3.73
CA ILE A 234 -7.14 10.13 -3.13
C ILE A 234 -8.08 8.96 -3.45
N ALA A 235 -8.07 8.47 -4.70
CA ALA A 235 -8.89 7.32 -5.09
C ALA A 235 -8.50 6.05 -4.30
N GLN A 236 -7.21 5.82 -4.06
CA GLN A 236 -6.75 4.69 -3.23
C GLN A 236 -7.18 4.83 -1.77
N ILE A 237 -7.15 6.05 -1.21
CA ILE A 237 -7.66 6.32 0.15
C ILE A 237 -9.15 6.02 0.23
N PHE A 238 -9.94 6.44 -0.76
CA PHE A 238 -11.38 6.13 -0.79
C PHE A 238 -11.64 4.63 -0.86
N ILE A 239 -10.85 3.87 -1.62
CA ILE A 239 -10.97 2.40 -1.65
C ILE A 239 -10.70 1.80 -0.27
N ALA A 240 -9.62 2.19 0.39
CA ALA A 240 -9.31 1.70 1.74
C ALA A 240 -10.41 2.08 2.74
N ALA A 241 -10.90 3.33 2.69
CA ALA A 241 -11.95 3.82 3.58
C ALA A 241 -13.29 3.10 3.35
N ASP A 242 -13.68 2.88 2.09
CA ASP A 242 -14.91 2.17 1.75
C ASP A 242 -14.85 0.71 2.21
N LEU A 243 -13.72 0.02 2.04
CA LEU A 243 -13.54 -1.36 2.51
C LEU A 243 -13.62 -1.47 4.04
N ILE A 244 -12.97 -0.56 4.76
CA ILE A 244 -13.05 -0.50 6.22
C ILE A 244 -14.51 -0.21 6.66
N SER A 245 -15.16 0.76 6.02
CA SER A 245 -16.56 1.09 6.35
C SER A 245 -17.50 -0.07 6.04
N SER A 246 -17.29 -0.81 4.95
CA SER A 246 -18.09 -1.99 4.61
C SER A 246 -17.90 -3.09 5.63
N PHE A 247 -16.65 -3.37 6.02
CA PHE A 247 -16.34 -4.39 7.03
C PHE A 247 -17.01 -4.07 8.37
N LEU A 248 -16.88 -2.83 8.86
CA LEU A 248 -17.51 -2.42 10.12
C LEU A 248 -19.04 -2.51 10.08
N ARG A 249 -19.67 -2.29 8.91
CA ARG A 249 -21.11 -2.46 8.77
C ARG A 249 -21.52 -3.93 8.87
N VAL A 250 -20.78 -4.83 8.23
CA VAL A 250 -21.05 -6.27 8.31
C VAL A 250 -20.98 -6.73 9.76
N GLU A 251 -19.91 -6.37 10.47
CA GLU A 251 -19.73 -6.72 11.88
C GLU A 251 -20.86 -6.17 12.76
N LEU A 252 -21.29 -4.93 12.54
CA LEU A 252 -22.42 -4.33 13.28
C LEU A 252 -23.78 -4.98 12.97
N VAL A 253 -23.99 -5.42 11.73
CA VAL A 253 -25.22 -6.14 11.30
C VAL A 253 -25.27 -7.52 11.96
N GLU A 254 -24.15 -8.22 12.00
CA GLU A 254 -24.04 -9.51 12.69
C GLU A 254 -24.28 -9.39 14.20
N GLU A 255 -23.76 -8.34 14.84
CA GLU A 255 -23.93 -8.12 16.29
C GLU A 255 -25.35 -7.71 16.69
N ASN A 256 -26.03 -6.87 15.89
CA ASN A 256 -27.33 -6.27 16.28
C ASN A 256 -28.56 -6.84 15.55
N GLY A 257 -28.38 -7.73 14.56
CA GLY A 257 -29.45 -8.53 13.97
C GLY A 257 -30.52 -7.79 13.15
N GLY A 258 -30.33 -6.51 12.82
CA GLY A 258 -31.31 -5.71 12.07
C GLY A 258 -30.68 -4.81 11.00
N GLU A 259 -30.78 -5.20 9.73
CA GLU A 259 -30.24 -4.44 8.58
C GLU A 259 -30.88 -3.04 8.46
N GLU A 260 -32.20 -2.91 8.66
CA GLU A 260 -32.94 -1.65 8.43
C GLU A 260 -32.63 -0.53 9.43
N GLU A 261 -32.37 -0.86 10.69
CA GLU A 261 -32.10 0.13 11.75
C GLU A 261 -30.67 0.67 11.66
N ILE A 262 -29.75 -0.19 11.22
CA ILE A 262 -28.35 0.16 10.97
C ILE A 262 -28.25 1.00 9.70
N GLU A 263 -28.98 0.65 8.64
CA GLU A 263 -28.99 1.44 7.41
C GLU A 263 -29.41 2.89 7.69
N LYS A 264 -30.46 3.10 8.50
CA LYS A 264 -30.90 4.40 9.04
C LYS A 264 -29.81 5.15 9.84
N ARG A 265 -29.03 4.45 10.67
CA ARG A 265 -27.93 5.07 11.45
C ARG A 265 -26.80 5.58 10.56
N PHE A 266 -26.57 4.93 9.43
CA PHE A 266 -25.60 5.38 8.42
C PHE A 266 -26.21 6.31 7.35
N GLU A 267 -27.52 6.61 7.40
CA GLU A 267 -28.15 7.66 6.58
C GLU A 267 -27.70 9.07 6.94
N GLY A 268 -27.26 9.31 8.18
CA GLY A 268 -26.63 10.59 8.55
C GLY A 268 -25.35 10.90 7.74
N ILE A 269 -24.74 9.88 7.13
CA ILE A 269 -23.56 9.97 6.26
C ILE A 269 -23.97 9.92 4.76
N LYS A 270 -25.28 9.84 4.42
CA LYS A 270 -25.78 9.85 3.02
C LYS A 270 -25.61 11.18 2.29
N LEU A 271 -25.14 12.25 2.93
CA LEU A 271 -24.98 13.57 2.28
C LEU A 271 -23.93 13.62 1.16
N LEU A 272 -23.22 12.52 0.87
CA LEU A 272 -22.31 12.41 -0.29
C LEU A 272 -22.76 11.37 -1.35
N ASN A 273 -23.97 10.79 -1.23
CA ASN A 273 -24.51 9.90 -2.27
C ASN A 273 -25.06 10.72 -3.44
N ILE A 274 -24.19 11.06 -4.40
CA ILE A 274 -24.60 11.39 -5.77
C ILE A 274 -24.41 10.12 -6.60
N CYS A 275 -25.32 9.16 -6.46
CA CYS A 275 -25.50 8.08 -7.43
C CYS A 275 -27.01 7.81 -7.58
N PRO A 276 -27.63 8.15 -8.72
CA PRO A 276 -29.07 8.05 -8.93
C PRO A 276 -29.54 6.68 -9.46
N PHE A 277 -28.72 5.63 -9.40
CA PHE A 277 -29.07 4.32 -9.96
C PHE A 277 -29.03 3.23 -8.90
N THR A 278 -30.12 3.11 -8.16
CA THR A 278 -30.54 1.85 -7.54
C THR A 278 -31.11 0.96 -8.65
N ILE A 279 -30.31 0.01 -9.15
CA ILE A 279 -30.82 -1.08 -9.99
C ILE A 279 -31.32 -2.17 -9.05
N SER A 280 -32.64 -2.28 -8.93
CA SER A 280 -33.30 -3.45 -8.36
C SER A 280 -33.17 -4.62 -9.34
N LEU A 281 -32.54 -5.70 -8.89
CA LEU A 281 -32.62 -7.02 -9.50
C LEU A 281 -32.99 -8.03 -8.40
#